data_AF-A0A9W4WBM3-F1
#
_entry.id   AF-A0A9W4WBM3-F1
#
_cell.length_a   1.000
_cell.length_b   1.000
_cell.length_c   1.000
_cell.angle_alpha   90.00
_cell.angle_beta   90.00
_cell.angle_gamma   90.00
#
_symmetry.space_group_name_H-M   'P 1'
#
loop_
_entity.id
_entity.type
_entity.pdbx_description
1 polymer ?
#
loop_
_entity_poly.entity_id
_entity_poly.type
_entity_poly.pdbx_seq_one_letter_code
_entity_poly.pdbx_strand_id
1 'polypeptide(L)'
;MAPRTKHYENLPDVDDHDNRSSTEVEEGLMHEEKHWHSIDLDASPSPKKTWWKQTKALLRRYRWLIDTLLLLTNIGLSLGLSLLMYYQFEDAKFPVTVRQVGGDYTGAGPMFPTKVVSFAADYAYVPPNATEFMSDATLSQWRSLLPVGSGWKWVGNDPFFTTSMTHQLHCIFMMGNIFSGLTTNNMDKVPTDYVSHYFHCVDYLRQAVMCSGDVALEPHEITDSDDNGPQDGSWNGQHVCKDYSQVMKYLDSKFEPERQT
;
A
#
# COMPACT_ATOMS: atom_id res chain seq x y z
N MET A 1 1.69 38.18 -27.07
CA MET A 1 2.98 38.75 -26.63
C MET A 1 3.89 37.59 -26.30
N ALA A 2 5.05 37.51 -26.97
CA ALA A 2 5.89 36.32 -27.12
C ALA A 2 6.65 35.89 -25.84
N PRO A 3 7.03 34.60 -25.72
CA PRO A 3 7.98 34.14 -24.70
C PRO A 3 9.42 34.46 -25.12
N ARG A 4 10.23 34.99 -24.20
CA ARG A 4 11.66 35.24 -24.40
C ARG A 4 12.47 33.97 -24.10
N THR A 5 13.06 33.40 -25.14
CA THR A 5 14.20 32.49 -25.03
C THR A 5 15.49 33.28 -24.81
N LYS A 6 16.40 32.76 -23.99
CA LYS A 6 17.81 33.18 -24.01
C LYS A 6 18.68 31.95 -24.20
N HIS A 7 19.22 31.88 -25.41
CA HIS A 7 20.34 31.06 -25.84
C HIS A 7 21.63 31.72 -25.32
N TYR A 8 22.60 30.93 -24.84
CA TYR A 8 24.00 31.35 -24.79
C TYR A 8 24.87 30.21 -25.31
N GLU A 9 25.66 30.53 -26.33
CA GLU A 9 26.68 29.70 -26.97
C GLU A 9 28.04 29.81 -26.26
N ASN A 10 28.82 28.75 -26.41
CA ASN A 10 30.16 28.48 -25.85
C ASN A 10 31.28 29.31 -26.52
N LEU A 11 32.36 29.71 -25.82
CA LEU A 11 33.75 29.17 -25.83
C LEU A 11 34.71 30.36 -25.49
N PRO A 12 36.04 30.20 -25.19
CA PRO A 12 36.86 28.99 -25.04
C PRO A 12 37.73 28.92 -23.75
N ASP A 13 38.39 27.77 -23.68
CA ASP A 13 39.48 27.24 -22.84
C ASP A 13 40.75 28.14 -22.68
N VAL A 14 41.46 27.96 -21.56
CA VAL A 14 42.94 27.94 -21.35
C VAL A 14 43.34 28.32 -19.90
N ASP A 15 43.93 27.31 -19.25
CA ASP A 15 44.97 27.20 -18.20
C ASP A 15 44.99 28.16 -16.98
N ASP A 16 44.88 27.71 -15.74
CA ASP A 16 45.67 26.75 -14.92
C ASP A 16 46.95 27.37 -14.30
N HIS A 17 46.91 27.58 -12.98
CA HIS A 17 48.06 27.48 -12.06
C HIS A 17 47.66 27.70 -10.57
N ASP A 18 47.95 26.67 -9.78
CA ASP A 18 48.42 26.61 -8.38
C ASP A 18 47.51 27.16 -7.24
N ASN A 19 47.29 26.50 -6.09
CA ASN A 19 48.22 25.69 -5.31
C ASN A 19 47.49 24.96 -4.15
N ARG A 20 47.87 23.68 -3.95
CA ARG A 20 48.10 22.93 -2.68
C ARG A 20 46.95 22.66 -1.69
N SER A 21 46.66 21.37 -1.45
CA SER A 21 47.42 20.54 -0.49
C SER A 21 46.89 19.10 -0.48
N SER A 22 47.73 18.16 -0.91
CA SER A 22 47.52 16.71 -0.84
C SER A 22 48.85 16.09 -0.40
N THR A 23 48.81 15.06 0.46
CA THR A 23 49.86 14.01 0.50
C THR A 23 49.27 12.76 1.14
N GLU A 24 48.85 11.82 0.31
CA GLU A 24 49.12 10.39 0.49
C GLU A 24 50.61 10.16 0.20
N VAL A 25 51.28 9.25 0.92
CA VAL A 25 52.50 8.62 0.41
C VAL A 25 52.55 7.15 0.81
N GLU A 26 52.79 6.38 -0.22
CA GLU A 26 52.84 4.95 -0.41
C GLU A 26 54.11 4.28 0.17
N GLU A 27 54.01 2.96 0.20
CA GLU A 27 54.95 1.93 0.59
C GLU A 27 56.15 1.83 -0.38
N GLY A 28 57.38 1.73 0.14
CA GLY A 28 58.55 1.51 -0.72
C GLY A 28 59.92 1.62 -0.04
N LEU A 29 60.46 0.46 0.37
CA LEU A 29 61.88 0.06 0.37
C LEU A 29 62.96 1.16 0.32
N MET A 30 63.76 1.27 1.39
CA MET A 30 65.23 1.36 1.30
C MET A 30 65.86 1.08 2.68
N HIS A 31 66.83 0.17 2.68
CA HIS A 31 67.85 0.03 3.71
C HIS A 31 68.45 1.40 4.09
N GLU A 32 68.43 1.76 5.37
CA GLU A 32 69.49 2.60 5.94
C GLU A 32 69.49 2.45 7.47
N GLU A 33 70.49 1.73 7.96
CA GLU A 33 70.79 1.57 9.37
C GLU A 33 71.14 2.93 9.98
N LYS A 34 70.26 3.47 10.83
CA LYS A 34 70.63 4.60 11.69
C LYS A 34 71.22 4.09 13.00
N HIS A 35 72.53 3.86 12.92
CA HIS A 35 73.44 3.63 14.02
C HIS A 35 73.48 4.88 14.92
N TRP A 36 72.82 4.84 16.08
CA TRP A 36 73.00 5.85 17.12
C TRP A 36 73.91 5.30 18.22
N HIS A 37 75.02 6.01 18.41
CA HIS A 37 76.06 5.71 19.38
C HIS A 37 75.53 5.63 20.81
N SER A 38 76.04 4.61 21.52
CA SER A 38 75.89 4.38 22.94
C SER A 38 76.43 5.55 23.76
N ILE A 39 75.53 6.23 24.48
CA ILE A 39 75.88 6.97 25.68
C ILE A 39 75.51 6.07 26.85
N ASP A 40 76.52 5.34 27.35
CA ASP A 40 76.44 4.66 28.64
C ASP A 40 76.44 5.73 29.73
N LEU A 41 75.26 5.95 30.31
CA LEU A 41 75.11 6.57 31.61
C LEU A 41 74.49 5.53 32.52
N ASP A 42 75.29 5.10 33.50
CA ASP A 42 74.93 4.18 34.58
C ASP A 42 73.53 4.45 35.13
N ALA A 43 72.57 3.62 34.71
CA ALA A 43 71.23 3.60 35.25
C ALA A 43 70.97 2.22 35.86
N SER A 44 71.04 2.19 37.19
CA SER A 44 70.60 1.11 38.08
C SER A 44 69.31 0.41 37.58
N PRO A 45 69.21 -0.93 37.67
CA PRO A 45 68.05 -1.66 37.17
C PRO A 45 66.80 -1.29 37.96
N SER A 46 65.95 -0.42 37.40
CA SER A 46 64.65 -0.13 38.00
C SER A 46 63.78 -1.40 38.01
N PRO A 47 63.13 -1.75 39.13
CA PRO A 47 62.34 -2.98 39.24
C PRO A 47 61.06 -2.97 38.38
N LYS A 48 60.71 -1.83 37.78
CA LYS A 48 59.48 -1.66 36.99
C LYS A 48 59.54 -2.35 35.62
N LYS A 49 60.69 -2.39 34.92
CA LYS A 49 60.80 -3.02 33.58
C LYS A 49 60.62 -4.55 33.61
N THR A 50 60.98 -5.20 34.71
CA THR A 50 60.93 -6.67 34.86
C THR A 50 59.49 -7.15 35.09
N TRP A 51 58.71 -6.40 35.86
CA TRP A 51 57.29 -6.67 36.10
C TRP A 51 56.46 -6.60 34.81
N TRP A 52 56.69 -5.58 33.97
CA TRP A 52 56.02 -5.44 32.65
C TRP A 52 56.37 -6.56 31.65
N LYS A 53 57.58 -7.14 31.74
CA LYS A 53 57.98 -8.28 30.90
C LYS A 53 57.32 -9.57 31.36
N GLN A 54 57.20 -9.78 32.68
CA GLN A 54 56.52 -10.94 33.26
C GLN A 54 55.01 -10.90 33.03
N THR A 55 54.37 -9.73 33.16
CA THR A 55 52.94 -9.55 32.84
C THR A 55 52.66 -9.69 31.35
N LYS A 56 53.52 -9.19 30.44
CA LYS A 56 53.43 -9.44 28.99
C LYS A 56 53.57 -10.92 28.61
N ALA A 57 54.35 -11.69 29.36
CA ALA A 57 54.52 -13.13 29.12
C ALA A 57 53.28 -13.91 29.57
N LEU A 58 52.71 -13.57 30.72
CA LEU A 58 51.42 -14.11 31.18
C LEU A 58 50.29 -13.72 30.23
N LEU A 59 50.17 -12.45 29.84
CA LEU A 59 49.17 -11.98 28.89
C LEU A 59 49.27 -12.71 27.55
N ARG A 60 50.48 -13.01 27.04
CA ARG A 60 50.65 -13.83 25.83
C ARG A 60 50.24 -15.29 26.03
N ARG A 61 50.52 -15.86 27.21
CA ARG A 61 50.15 -17.25 27.55
C ARG A 61 48.64 -17.44 27.68
N TYR A 62 47.93 -16.42 28.17
CA TYR A 62 46.47 -16.43 28.35
C TYR A 62 45.72 -15.70 27.22
N ARG A 63 46.42 -15.13 26.23
CA ARG A 63 45.81 -14.39 25.10
C ARG A 63 44.78 -15.22 24.36
N TRP A 64 45.10 -16.48 24.06
CA TRP A 64 44.18 -17.39 23.41
C TRP A 64 42.92 -17.67 24.25
N LEU A 65 43.03 -17.71 25.59
CA LEU A 65 41.89 -17.88 26.49
C LEU A 65 41.02 -16.62 26.54
N ILE A 66 41.65 -15.44 26.49
CA ILE A 66 40.94 -14.15 26.44
C ILE A 66 40.22 -14.00 25.10
N ASP A 67 40.89 -14.30 23.99
CA ASP A 67 40.35 -14.20 22.63
C ASP A 67 39.20 -15.20 22.41
N THR A 68 39.31 -16.43 22.92
CA THR A 68 38.23 -17.43 22.86
C THR A 68 37.03 -17.04 23.71
N LEU A 69 37.25 -16.50 24.91
CA LEU A 69 36.16 -15.97 25.74
C LEU A 69 35.43 -14.81 25.06
N LEU A 70 36.18 -13.86 24.48
CA LEU A 70 35.62 -12.73 23.71
C LEU A 70 34.86 -13.20 22.47
N LEU A 71 35.33 -14.24 21.79
CA LEU A 71 34.63 -14.80 20.64
C LEU A 71 33.30 -15.44 21.06
N LEU A 72 33.30 -16.23 22.14
CA LEU A 72 32.08 -16.87 22.65
C LEU A 72 31.06 -15.85 23.15
N THR A 73 31.50 -14.76 23.80
CA THR A 73 30.58 -13.69 24.22
C THR A 73 29.98 -12.96 23.02
N ASN A 74 30.77 -12.65 21.98
CA ASN A 74 30.25 -12.02 20.77
C ASN A 74 29.28 -12.94 20.01
N ILE A 75 29.57 -14.24 19.92
CA ILE A 75 28.65 -15.21 19.31
C ILE A 75 27.35 -15.29 20.13
N GLY A 76 27.45 -15.36 21.46
CA GLY A 76 26.28 -15.37 22.35
C GLY A 76 25.44 -14.10 22.23
N LEU A 77 26.07 -12.93 22.17
CA LEU A 77 25.39 -11.65 21.97
C LEU A 77 24.71 -11.59 20.59
N SER A 78 25.40 -12.03 19.55
CA SER A 78 24.89 -12.05 18.17
C SER A 78 23.70 -13.00 18.02
N LEU A 79 23.78 -14.21 18.59
CA LEU A 79 22.67 -15.16 18.61
C LEU A 79 21.51 -14.63 19.46
N GLY A 80 21.79 -14.01 20.60
CA GLY A 80 20.77 -13.39 21.46
C GLY A 80 20.06 -12.24 20.76
N LEU A 81 20.79 -11.35 20.09
CA LEU A 81 20.24 -10.27 19.27
C LEU A 81 19.47 -10.81 18.07
N SER A 82 19.97 -11.84 17.40
CA SER A 82 19.28 -12.48 16.26
C SER A 82 17.98 -13.16 16.71
N LEU A 83 17.98 -13.80 17.88
CA LEU A 83 16.79 -14.42 18.48
C LEU A 83 15.78 -13.36 18.95
N LEU A 84 16.25 -12.28 19.57
CA LEU A 84 15.41 -11.17 19.99
C LEU A 84 14.82 -10.45 18.77
N MET A 85 15.61 -10.27 17.71
CA MET A 85 15.12 -9.77 16.42
C MET A 85 14.15 -10.76 15.78
N TYR A 86 14.38 -12.07 15.87
CA TYR A 86 13.43 -13.10 15.40
C TYR A 86 12.08 -13.01 16.11
N TYR A 87 12.07 -12.93 17.46
CA TYR A 87 10.84 -12.76 18.23
C TYR A 87 10.18 -11.41 17.99
N GLN A 88 10.96 -10.32 17.94
CA GLN A 88 10.45 -9.00 17.54
C GLN A 88 9.93 -8.99 16.11
N PHE A 89 10.47 -9.81 15.20
CA PHE A 89 10.00 -9.92 13.82
C PHE A 89 8.73 -10.77 13.73
N GLU A 90 8.55 -11.76 14.60
CA GLU A 90 7.27 -12.46 14.77
C GLU A 90 6.20 -11.52 15.37
N ASP A 91 6.55 -10.71 16.36
CA ASP A 91 5.65 -9.68 16.91
C ASP A 91 5.41 -8.54 15.90
N ALA A 92 6.43 -8.16 15.11
CA ALA A 92 6.35 -7.13 14.06
C ALA A 92 5.66 -7.61 12.78
N LYS A 93 5.42 -8.93 12.61
CA LYS A 93 4.45 -9.40 11.61
C LYS A 93 3.04 -8.89 11.91
N PHE A 94 2.74 -8.45 13.14
CA PHE A 94 1.40 -8.01 13.54
C PHE A 94 1.30 -6.86 14.58
N PRO A 95 1.85 -5.64 14.35
CA PRO A 95 1.42 -4.47 15.13
C PRO A 95 1.21 -3.23 14.25
N VAL A 96 0.32 -3.35 13.27
CA VAL A 96 -0.51 -2.25 12.78
C VAL A 96 -1.87 -2.91 12.53
N THR A 97 -2.96 -2.35 13.03
CA THR A 97 -4.30 -2.80 12.62
C THR A 97 -4.36 -2.70 11.10
N VAL A 98 -4.22 -3.84 10.40
CA VAL A 98 -4.22 -3.90 8.93
C VAL A 98 -5.63 -3.55 8.48
N ARG A 99 -5.92 -2.26 8.32
CA ARG A 99 -7.20 -1.80 7.80
C ARG A 99 -7.27 -2.22 6.34
N GLN A 100 -8.27 -3.04 5.99
CA GLN A 100 -8.58 -3.30 4.59
C GLN A 100 -9.15 -2.04 3.95
N VAL A 101 -8.75 -1.74 2.71
CA VAL A 101 -9.41 -0.70 1.90
C VAL A 101 -10.93 -0.99 1.85
N GLY A 102 -11.74 0.06 2.01
CA GLY A 102 -13.20 -0.05 2.11
C GLY A 102 -13.71 -0.86 3.31
N GLY A 103 -12.87 -1.08 4.34
CA GLY A 103 -13.25 -1.65 5.63
C GLY A 103 -13.71 -0.59 6.62
N ASP A 104 -14.08 -1.03 7.82
CA ASP A 104 -14.44 -0.13 8.91
C ASP A 104 -13.21 0.65 9.39
N TYR A 105 -13.30 1.99 9.43
CA TYR A 105 -12.21 2.87 9.85
C TYR A 105 -11.81 2.65 11.32
N THR A 106 -12.73 2.16 12.15
CA THR A 106 -12.45 1.84 13.55
C THR A 106 -11.67 0.52 13.70
N GLY A 107 -11.71 -0.34 12.67
CA GLY A 107 -11.17 -1.69 12.71
C GLY A 107 -12.02 -2.70 13.48
N ALA A 108 -13.24 -2.35 13.90
CA ALA A 108 -14.16 -3.27 14.58
C ALA A 108 -14.84 -4.25 13.61
N GLY A 109 -15.04 -3.83 12.36
CA GLY A 109 -15.57 -4.68 11.28
C GLY A 109 -14.62 -5.81 10.86
N PRO A 110 -15.16 -6.90 10.28
CA PRO A 110 -14.34 -8.01 9.82
C PRO A 110 -13.48 -7.64 8.61
N MET A 111 -12.37 -8.37 8.45
CA MET A 111 -11.59 -8.40 7.21
C MET A 111 -12.24 -9.41 6.26
N PHE A 112 -12.41 -9.04 5.01
CA PHE A 112 -12.96 -9.94 3.99
C PHE A 112 -11.85 -10.58 3.18
N PRO A 113 -11.94 -11.88 2.83
CA PRO A 113 -11.02 -12.45 1.85
C PRO A 113 -11.18 -11.74 0.50
N THR A 114 -10.11 -11.73 -0.30
CA THR A 114 -10.13 -11.16 -1.65
C THR A 114 -10.19 -12.25 -2.72
N LYS A 115 -10.70 -11.90 -3.89
CA LYS A 115 -10.78 -12.75 -5.08
C LYS A 115 -10.37 -11.95 -6.31
N VAL A 116 -9.70 -12.61 -7.24
CA VAL A 116 -9.47 -12.05 -8.57
C VAL A 116 -10.74 -12.23 -9.38
N VAL A 117 -11.26 -11.15 -9.94
CA VAL A 117 -12.51 -11.12 -10.72
C VAL A 117 -12.21 -10.45 -12.06
N SER A 118 -12.76 -11.01 -13.13
CA SER A 118 -12.86 -10.33 -14.44
C SER A 118 -14.30 -9.87 -14.58
N PHE A 119 -14.48 -8.65 -15.05
CA PHE A 119 -15.79 -8.08 -15.25
C PHE A 119 -16.37 -8.55 -16.59
N ALA A 120 -17.70 -8.50 -16.71
CA ALA A 120 -18.40 -8.81 -17.95
C ALA A 120 -19.72 -8.05 -17.99
N ALA A 121 -20.18 -7.72 -19.20
CA ALA A 121 -21.52 -7.20 -19.39
C ALA A 121 -22.58 -8.22 -18.92
N ASP A 122 -23.53 -7.75 -18.10
CA ASP A 122 -24.66 -8.56 -17.64
C ASP A 122 -25.97 -7.80 -17.86
N TYR A 123 -26.65 -8.15 -18.95
CA TYR A 123 -27.91 -7.53 -19.35
C TYR A 123 -29.09 -7.89 -18.42
N ALA A 124 -28.92 -8.82 -17.47
CA ALA A 124 -29.93 -9.06 -16.44
C ALA A 124 -30.00 -7.88 -15.44
N TYR A 125 -28.89 -7.18 -15.21
CA TYR A 125 -28.85 -5.96 -14.39
C TYR A 125 -29.06 -4.69 -15.21
N VAL A 126 -28.46 -4.61 -16.40
CA VAL A 126 -28.51 -3.43 -17.25
C VAL A 126 -28.93 -3.83 -18.67
N PRO A 127 -30.24 -3.97 -18.94
CA PRO A 127 -30.69 -4.30 -20.29
C PRO A 127 -30.38 -3.16 -21.27
N PRO A 128 -30.14 -3.46 -22.56
CA PRO A 128 -29.80 -2.46 -23.56
C PRO A 128 -30.96 -1.51 -23.89
N ASN A 129 -32.19 -1.88 -23.52
CA ASN A 129 -33.38 -1.08 -23.72
C ASN A 129 -33.81 -0.40 -22.41
N ALA A 130 -33.88 0.94 -22.44
CA ALA A 130 -34.25 1.75 -21.30
C ALA A 130 -35.64 1.41 -20.72
N THR A 131 -36.59 0.96 -21.54
CA THR A 131 -37.92 0.56 -21.04
C THR A 131 -37.87 -0.70 -20.18
N GLU A 132 -36.88 -1.57 -20.38
CA GLU A 132 -36.73 -2.85 -19.68
C GLU A 132 -35.98 -2.70 -18.35
N PHE A 133 -35.28 -1.58 -18.14
CA PHE A 133 -34.53 -1.31 -16.90
C PHE A 133 -35.44 -1.35 -15.66
N MET A 134 -36.69 -0.90 -15.81
CA MET A 134 -37.70 -0.91 -14.74
C MET A 134 -38.64 -2.11 -14.80
N SER A 135 -38.30 -3.15 -15.58
CA SER A 135 -39.07 -4.39 -15.61
C SER A 135 -38.94 -5.16 -14.29
N ASP A 136 -39.94 -5.99 -13.96
CA ASP A 136 -39.91 -6.79 -12.73
C ASP A 136 -38.70 -7.73 -12.66
N ALA A 137 -38.25 -8.24 -13.80
CA ALA A 137 -37.07 -9.09 -13.91
C ALA A 137 -35.81 -8.32 -13.49
N THR A 138 -35.53 -7.17 -14.12
CA THR A 138 -34.36 -6.33 -13.81
C THR A 138 -34.40 -5.84 -12.37
N LEU A 139 -35.57 -5.38 -11.90
CA LEU A 139 -35.76 -4.96 -10.51
C LEU A 139 -35.49 -6.09 -9.51
N SER A 140 -35.86 -7.33 -9.85
CA SER A 140 -35.55 -8.49 -9.00
C SER A 140 -34.05 -8.75 -8.92
N GLN A 141 -33.32 -8.60 -10.03
CA GLN A 141 -31.87 -8.75 -10.04
C GLN A 141 -31.21 -7.68 -9.16
N TRP A 142 -31.56 -6.40 -9.33
CA TRP A 142 -31.04 -5.33 -8.49
C TRP A 142 -31.32 -5.52 -6.99
N ARG A 143 -32.49 -6.06 -6.63
CA ARG A 143 -32.80 -6.39 -5.24
C ARG A 143 -31.89 -7.48 -4.66
N SER A 144 -31.39 -8.41 -5.46
CA SER A 144 -30.47 -9.45 -4.99
C SER A 144 -29.05 -8.96 -4.68
N LEU A 145 -28.68 -7.75 -5.13
CA LEU A 145 -27.40 -7.10 -4.79
C LEU A 145 -27.41 -6.44 -3.40
N LEU A 146 -28.56 -6.43 -2.73
CA LEU A 146 -28.70 -5.80 -1.43
C LEU A 146 -28.98 -6.84 -0.34
N PRO A 147 -28.43 -6.64 0.87
CA PRO A 147 -28.76 -7.47 2.01
C PRO A 147 -30.26 -7.50 2.28
N VAL A 148 -30.74 -8.63 2.80
CA VAL A 148 -32.15 -8.77 3.16
C VAL A 148 -32.51 -7.72 4.21
N GLY A 149 -33.56 -6.93 3.96
CA GLY A 149 -34.02 -5.89 4.88
C GLY A 149 -33.34 -4.51 4.73
N SER A 150 -32.31 -4.36 3.88
CA SER A 150 -31.65 -3.06 3.64
C SER A 150 -32.45 -2.13 2.70
N GLY A 151 -33.78 -2.11 2.81
CA GLY A 151 -34.71 -1.55 1.82
C GLY A 151 -34.30 -0.18 1.24
N TRP A 152 -34.47 -0.03 -0.07
CA TRP A 152 -34.11 1.17 -0.85
C TRP A 152 -34.82 2.47 -0.44
N LYS A 153 -35.89 2.35 0.35
CA LYS A 153 -36.67 3.48 0.86
C LYS A 153 -36.91 3.26 2.34
N TRP A 154 -36.24 4.06 3.15
CA TRP A 154 -36.49 4.09 4.58
C TRP A 154 -37.71 4.99 4.87
N VAL A 155 -38.61 4.53 5.75
CA VAL A 155 -39.97 5.11 5.94
C VAL A 155 -40.17 5.59 7.39
N GLY A 156 -39.11 5.90 8.13
CA GLY A 156 -39.20 6.37 9.53
C GLY A 156 -38.88 7.86 9.71
N ASN A 157 -38.70 8.29 10.97
CA ASN A 157 -38.07 9.57 11.36
C ASN A 157 -36.77 9.37 12.20
N ASP A 158 -36.35 8.13 12.41
CA ASP A 158 -35.11 7.75 13.09
C ASP A 158 -33.85 7.88 12.20
N PRO A 159 -32.63 7.99 12.76
CA PRO A 159 -31.43 7.86 11.95
C PRO A 159 -31.37 6.47 11.29
N PHE A 160 -31.20 6.41 9.97
CA PHE A 160 -30.93 5.17 9.24
C PHE A 160 -29.45 5.12 8.86
N PHE A 161 -28.88 3.92 8.88
CA PHE A 161 -27.48 3.68 8.54
C PHE A 161 -27.39 2.72 7.37
N THR A 162 -26.62 3.08 6.35
CA THR A 162 -26.27 2.21 5.23
C THR A 162 -24.76 2.05 5.19
N THR A 163 -24.30 0.93 4.62
CA THR A 163 -22.89 0.79 4.32
C THR A 163 -22.54 1.55 3.04
N SER A 164 -21.28 1.94 2.88
CA SER A 164 -20.85 2.61 1.65
C SER A 164 -21.13 1.73 0.41
N MET A 165 -20.91 0.42 0.49
CA MET A 165 -21.21 -0.50 -0.61
C MET A 165 -22.69 -0.45 -1.03
N THR A 166 -23.61 -0.56 -0.07
CA THR A 166 -25.06 -0.49 -0.35
C THR A 166 -25.50 0.88 -0.88
N HIS A 167 -24.83 1.97 -0.47
CA HIS A 167 -25.12 3.31 -0.99
C HIS A 167 -24.58 3.49 -2.41
N GLN A 168 -23.41 2.95 -2.75
CA GLN A 168 -22.90 2.97 -4.13
C GLN A 168 -23.86 2.24 -5.08
N LEU A 169 -24.38 1.07 -4.69
CA LEU A 169 -25.38 0.35 -5.48
C LEU A 169 -26.68 1.15 -5.66
N HIS A 170 -27.11 1.91 -4.63
CA HIS A 170 -28.25 2.83 -4.73
C HIS A 170 -28.01 3.93 -5.75
N CYS A 171 -26.84 4.55 -5.72
CA CYS A 171 -26.48 5.59 -6.67
C CYS A 171 -26.54 5.06 -8.11
N ILE A 172 -25.98 3.87 -8.38
CA ILE A 172 -25.99 3.28 -9.72
C ILE A 172 -27.42 2.97 -10.17
N PHE A 173 -28.22 2.32 -9.32
CA PHE A 173 -29.62 2.03 -9.63
C PHE A 173 -30.43 3.29 -9.91
N MET A 174 -30.28 4.33 -9.07
CA MET A 174 -31.00 5.59 -9.22
C MET A 174 -30.62 6.33 -10.50
N MET A 175 -29.34 6.34 -10.88
CA MET A 175 -28.90 6.92 -12.15
C MET A 175 -29.57 6.22 -13.35
N GLY A 176 -29.61 4.88 -13.34
CA GLY A 176 -30.31 4.10 -14.37
C GLY A 176 -31.82 4.35 -14.40
N ASN A 177 -32.47 4.41 -13.24
CA ASN A 177 -33.91 4.73 -13.13
C ASN A 177 -34.23 6.13 -13.68
N ILE A 178 -33.43 7.14 -13.31
CA ILE A 178 -33.58 8.51 -13.82
C ILE A 178 -33.40 8.54 -15.34
N PHE A 179 -32.35 7.90 -15.86
CA PHE A 179 -32.12 7.81 -17.30
C PHE A 179 -33.27 7.11 -18.04
N SER A 180 -33.74 5.98 -17.52
CA SER A 180 -34.89 5.24 -18.05
C SER A 180 -36.15 6.10 -18.09
N GLY A 181 -36.49 6.78 -17.00
CA GLY A 181 -37.67 7.64 -16.94
C GLY A 181 -37.59 8.84 -17.89
N LEU A 182 -36.42 9.48 -18.01
CA LEU A 182 -36.21 10.60 -18.93
C LEU A 182 -36.33 10.17 -20.41
N THR A 183 -35.71 9.05 -20.78
CA THR A 183 -35.70 8.56 -22.17
C THR A 183 -37.03 7.99 -22.62
N THR A 184 -37.80 7.42 -21.69
CA THR A 184 -39.14 6.85 -21.96
C THR A 184 -40.27 7.85 -21.74
N ASN A 185 -39.95 9.09 -21.37
CA ASN A 185 -40.92 10.14 -21.00
C ASN A 185 -41.89 9.69 -19.88
N ASN A 186 -41.41 8.88 -18.94
CA ASN A 186 -42.17 8.34 -17.82
C ASN A 186 -41.78 9.05 -16.51
N MET A 187 -42.08 10.35 -16.44
CA MET A 187 -41.66 11.22 -15.35
C MET A 187 -42.30 10.90 -14.00
N ASP A 188 -43.45 10.20 -13.99
CA ASP A 188 -44.13 9.76 -12.76
C ASP A 188 -43.29 8.76 -11.94
N LYS A 189 -42.30 8.12 -12.58
CA LYS A 189 -41.38 7.16 -11.96
C LYS A 189 -40.05 7.78 -11.54
N VAL A 190 -39.81 9.03 -11.90
CA VAL A 190 -38.58 9.77 -11.62
C VAL A 190 -38.77 10.62 -10.36
N PRO A 191 -37.82 10.60 -9.40
CA PRO A 191 -37.90 11.48 -8.23
C PRO A 191 -38.01 12.95 -8.62
N THR A 192 -38.76 13.75 -7.86
CA THR A 192 -38.93 15.19 -8.14
C THR A 192 -37.61 15.97 -8.08
N ASP A 193 -36.65 15.48 -7.31
CA ASP A 193 -35.32 16.03 -7.10
C ASP A 193 -34.24 15.35 -7.97
N TYR A 194 -34.64 14.69 -9.06
CA TYR A 194 -33.74 13.85 -9.87
C TYR A 194 -32.47 14.56 -10.33
N VAL A 195 -32.50 15.86 -10.62
CA VAL A 195 -31.30 16.60 -11.05
C VAL A 195 -30.26 16.64 -9.94
N SER A 196 -30.64 17.10 -8.74
CA SER A 196 -29.73 17.16 -7.59
C SER A 196 -29.28 15.76 -7.16
N HIS A 197 -30.20 14.79 -7.18
CA HIS A 197 -29.90 13.42 -6.81
C HIS A 197 -28.90 12.79 -7.80
N TYR A 198 -29.11 12.96 -9.11
CA TYR A 198 -28.20 12.44 -10.13
C TYR A 198 -26.78 12.98 -9.97
N PHE A 199 -26.61 14.30 -9.78
CA PHE A 199 -25.28 14.87 -9.56
C PHE A 199 -24.66 14.47 -8.21
N HIS A 200 -25.47 14.27 -7.17
CA HIS A 200 -25.00 13.69 -5.92
C HIS A 200 -24.45 12.27 -6.14
N CYS A 201 -25.17 11.42 -6.86
CA CYS A 201 -24.73 10.07 -7.20
C CYS A 201 -23.41 10.08 -7.99
N VAL A 202 -23.30 10.97 -8.99
CA VAL A 202 -22.08 11.14 -9.79
C VAL A 202 -20.87 11.50 -8.90
N ASP A 203 -21.00 12.49 -8.02
CA ASP A 203 -19.88 12.88 -7.16
C ASP A 203 -19.57 11.82 -6.10
N TYR A 204 -20.59 11.15 -5.54
CA TYR A 204 -20.39 10.06 -4.58
C TYR A 204 -19.64 8.88 -5.21
N LEU A 205 -20.02 8.45 -6.41
CA LEU A 205 -19.34 7.36 -7.12
C LEU A 205 -17.92 7.74 -7.54
N ARG A 206 -17.69 8.98 -7.96
CA ARG A 206 -16.32 9.49 -8.21
C ARG A 206 -15.44 9.33 -6.97
N GLN A 207 -15.94 9.72 -5.80
CA GLN A 207 -15.20 9.59 -4.54
C GLN A 207 -14.99 8.13 -4.15
N ALA A 208 -15.98 7.26 -4.37
CA ALA A 208 -15.87 5.83 -4.12
C ALA A 208 -14.79 5.17 -5.00
N VAL A 209 -14.75 5.49 -6.29
CA VAL A 209 -13.71 5.02 -7.22
C VAL A 209 -12.33 5.47 -6.73
N MET A 210 -12.15 6.75 -6.43
CA MET A 210 -10.89 7.27 -5.89
C MET A 210 -10.48 6.64 -4.57
N CYS A 211 -11.45 6.30 -3.71
CA CYS A 211 -11.22 5.63 -2.44
C CYS A 211 -10.77 4.17 -2.62
N SER A 212 -11.36 3.46 -3.59
CA SER A 212 -10.97 2.09 -3.92
C SER A 212 -9.62 2.00 -4.62
N GLY A 213 -9.32 2.98 -5.49
CA GLY A 213 -8.05 3.10 -6.19
C GLY A 213 -7.68 1.85 -6.98
N ASP A 214 -8.63 1.26 -7.71
CA ASP A 214 -8.35 0.10 -8.55
C ASP A 214 -7.35 0.47 -9.66
N VAL A 215 -6.24 -0.27 -9.71
CA VAL A 215 -5.13 -0.06 -10.65
C VAL A 215 -4.93 -1.27 -11.57
N ALA A 216 -5.95 -2.13 -11.69
CA ALA A 216 -5.96 -3.20 -12.67
C ALA A 216 -5.73 -2.63 -14.09
N LEU A 217 -4.94 -3.36 -14.88
CA LEU A 217 -4.77 -3.05 -16.29
C LEU A 217 -5.95 -3.64 -17.07
N GLU A 218 -6.66 -2.80 -17.81
CA GLU A 218 -7.75 -3.19 -18.72
C GLU A 218 -7.26 -3.03 -20.17
N PRO A 219 -6.83 -4.12 -20.83
CA PRO A 219 -6.34 -4.04 -22.21
C PRO A 219 -7.50 -3.93 -23.20
N HIS A 220 -7.37 -3.00 -24.14
CA HIS A 220 -8.28 -2.83 -25.28
C HIS A 220 -7.64 -3.40 -26.55
N GLU A 221 -8.25 -4.43 -27.12
CA GLU A 221 -7.87 -5.03 -28.38
C GLU A 221 -8.79 -4.57 -29.52
N ILE A 222 -8.26 -4.53 -30.75
CA ILE A 222 -9.05 -4.17 -31.96
C ILE A 222 -10.17 -5.19 -32.23
N THR A 223 -10.04 -6.39 -31.67
CA THR A 223 -10.98 -7.51 -31.80
C THR A 223 -11.98 -7.62 -30.66
N ASP A 224 -11.98 -6.69 -29.71
CA ASP A 224 -12.96 -6.70 -28.61
C ASP A 224 -14.39 -6.62 -29.14
N SER A 225 -15.30 -7.27 -28.41
CA SER A 225 -16.73 -7.25 -28.74
C SER A 225 -17.31 -5.84 -28.54
N ASP A 226 -18.35 -5.53 -29.31
CA ASP A 226 -19.08 -4.25 -29.19
C ASP A 226 -20.16 -4.31 -28.08
N ASP A 227 -19.98 -5.12 -27.04
CA ASP A 227 -21.03 -5.49 -26.08
C ASP A 227 -21.56 -4.34 -25.21
N ASN A 228 -20.94 -3.15 -25.23
CA ASN A 228 -21.59 -1.88 -24.85
C ASN A 228 -21.12 -0.65 -25.67
N GLY A 229 -20.58 -0.87 -26.87
CA GLY A 229 -20.09 0.18 -27.77
C GLY A 229 -18.81 -0.22 -28.51
N PRO A 230 -18.41 0.52 -29.57
CA PRO A 230 -17.23 0.16 -30.35
C PRO A 230 -15.95 0.19 -29.50
N GLN A 231 -15.18 -0.90 -29.54
CA GLN A 231 -13.91 -1.06 -28.80
C GLN A 231 -14.05 -1.00 -27.27
N ASP A 232 -15.15 -1.49 -26.69
CA ASP A 232 -15.34 -1.57 -25.23
C ASP A 232 -14.56 -2.74 -24.61
N GLY A 233 -13.23 -2.72 -24.74
CA GLY A 233 -12.30 -3.64 -24.08
C GLY A 233 -12.23 -3.54 -22.55
N SER A 234 -13.13 -2.77 -21.94
CA SER A 234 -13.14 -2.45 -20.50
C SER A 234 -13.50 -3.64 -19.60
N TRP A 235 -13.72 -4.84 -20.17
CA TRP A 235 -14.05 -6.07 -19.45
C TRP A 235 -12.85 -7.04 -19.32
N ASN A 236 -11.75 -6.77 -20.03
CA ASN A 236 -10.59 -7.68 -20.13
C ASN A 236 -9.62 -7.58 -18.93
N GLY A 237 -9.89 -6.70 -17.96
CA GLY A 237 -9.07 -6.52 -16.77
C GLY A 237 -9.24 -7.64 -15.74
N GLN A 238 -8.22 -7.78 -14.88
CA GLN A 238 -8.27 -8.64 -13.69
C GLN A 238 -8.17 -7.79 -12.43
N HIS A 239 -9.24 -7.82 -11.63
CA HIS A 239 -9.43 -6.95 -10.48
C HIS A 239 -9.30 -7.73 -9.19
N VAL A 240 -8.70 -7.14 -8.16
CA VAL A 240 -8.61 -7.76 -6.82
C VAL A 240 -9.73 -7.19 -5.96
N CYS A 241 -10.85 -7.89 -5.90
CA CYS A 241 -12.03 -7.46 -5.17
C CYS A 241 -12.14 -8.16 -3.81
N LYS A 242 -12.89 -7.57 -2.87
CA LYS A 242 -13.41 -8.34 -1.72
C LYS A 242 -14.32 -9.44 -2.26
N ASP A 243 -14.31 -10.59 -1.60
CA ASP A 243 -15.27 -11.65 -1.88
C ASP A 243 -16.68 -11.17 -1.54
N TYR A 244 -17.40 -10.73 -2.57
CA TYR A 244 -18.72 -10.13 -2.44
C TYR A 244 -19.70 -11.05 -1.70
N SER A 245 -19.60 -12.38 -1.89
CA SER A 245 -20.43 -13.36 -1.18
C SER A 245 -20.23 -13.32 0.34
N GLN A 246 -18.99 -13.07 0.81
CA GLN A 246 -18.69 -12.93 2.24
C GLN A 246 -19.16 -11.59 2.78
N VAL A 247 -19.04 -10.52 1.97
CA VAL A 247 -19.56 -9.20 2.32
C VAL A 247 -21.08 -9.27 2.49
N MET A 248 -21.80 -9.85 1.53
CA MET A 248 -23.25 -10.01 1.58
C MET A 248 -23.67 -10.84 2.79
N LYS A 249 -23.06 -12.02 3.00
CA LYS A 249 -23.35 -12.87 4.16
C LYS A 249 -23.14 -12.14 5.50
N TYR A 250 -22.08 -11.34 5.60
CA TYR A 250 -21.85 -10.53 6.80
C TYR A 250 -22.96 -9.49 6.98
N LEU A 251 -23.30 -8.74 5.94
CA LEU A 251 -24.33 -7.71 6.04
C LEU A 251 -25.70 -8.32 6.32
N ASP A 252 -26.08 -9.41 5.66
CA ASP A 252 -27.31 -10.16 5.96
C ASP A 252 -27.40 -10.52 7.44
N SER A 253 -26.30 -11.00 8.05
CA SER A 253 -26.27 -11.31 9.49
C SER A 253 -26.44 -10.10 10.42
N LYS A 254 -26.30 -8.88 9.89
CA LYS A 254 -26.53 -7.62 10.63
C LYS A 254 -27.92 -7.04 10.38
N PHE A 255 -28.52 -7.34 9.24
CA PHE A 255 -29.87 -6.89 8.89
C PHE A 255 -30.96 -7.92 9.18
N GLU A 256 -30.60 -9.18 9.49
CA GLU A 256 -31.54 -10.11 10.14
C GLU A 256 -32.10 -9.42 11.39
N PRO A 257 -33.42 -9.18 11.45
CA PRO A 257 -34.00 -8.58 12.63
C PRO A 257 -33.65 -9.49 13.80
N GLU A 258 -33.22 -8.90 14.92
CA GLU A 258 -33.40 -9.52 16.22
C GLU A 258 -34.79 -10.13 16.20
N ARG A 259 -34.82 -11.47 16.15
CA ARG A 259 -36.02 -12.27 16.08
C ARG A 259 -36.88 -11.77 17.24
N GLN A 260 -37.95 -11.05 16.92
CA GLN A 260 -38.90 -10.57 17.93
C GLN A 260 -39.32 -11.78 18.76
N THR A 261 -38.75 -11.88 19.96
CA THR A 261 -39.22 -12.74 21.05
C THR A 261 -40.29 -11.99 21.82
#